data_AF-A0A954AA09-F1
#
_entry.id   AF-A0A954AA09-F1
#
_cell.length_a   1.000
_cell.length_b   1.000
_cell.length_c   1.000
_cell.angle_alpha   90.00
_cell.angle_beta   90.00
_cell.angle_gamma   90.00
#
_symmetry.space_group_name_H-M   'P 1'
#
loop_
_entity.id
_entity.type
_entity.pdbx_description
1 polymer ?
#
loop_
_entity_poly.entity_id
_entity_poly.type
_entity_poly.pdbx_seq_one_letter_code
_entity_poly.pdbx_strand_id
1 'polypeptide(L)'
;SGDERLLESLKRSFEFIAHFMHPDRSIGGEYTSRNTQTYYPAAFEMMAGQCPVASWIAETMRPAVRTLSAAGLGTVDIYNLFPLLNNTVFAYLGATAHRHDALPPRGPSESPGVVHFPDAGLLKVRRERYDLYVGVHKGGVVKLFDRQEERLAFSNCGYIGRLANGKTFSNQIDVKDRSAEITEDSILVEGQFFQASRPVMDPWRFMAFRLFSLTFGRFKSAAYWLKSLLVKVLIYKKREIDVRFRRRITLHDDGIEIADHVEGDPTGIESLEPGDVFTTIHMGSSRYFVPHELISPPDDGFQRPIALADLRTGVDRTIRVRLSPEARD
;
A
#
# COMPACT_ATOMS: atom_id res chain seq x y z
N SER A 1 5.21 14.56 -28.58
CA SER A 1 5.63 15.85 -28.02
C SER A 1 7.13 16.09 -28.11
N GLY A 2 7.99 15.07 -28.28
CA GLY A 2 9.45 15.26 -28.35
C GLY A 2 10.07 15.78 -27.04
N ASP A 3 9.33 15.71 -25.94
CA ASP A 3 9.74 16.23 -24.64
C ASP A 3 10.61 15.19 -23.90
N GLU A 4 11.93 15.35 -24.00
CA GLU A 4 12.92 14.45 -23.38
C GLU A 4 12.83 14.47 -21.85
N ARG A 5 12.47 15.60 -21.25
CA ARG A 5 12.35 15.72 -19.78
C ARG A 5 11.19 14.89 -19.28
N LEU A 6 10.06 14.89 -19.99
CA LEU A 6 8.94 14.03 -19.67
C LEU A 6 9.32 12.56 -19.82
N LEU A 7 10.01 12.19 -20.91
CA LEU A 7 10.45 10.82 -21.15
C LEU A 7 11.37 10.32 -20.02
N GLU A 8 12.34 11.12 -19.60
CA GLU A 8 13.25 10.76 -18.51
C GLU A 8 12.52 10.61 -17.17
N SER A 9 11.58 11.52 -16.88
CA SER A 9 10.71 11.41 -15.70
C SER A 9 9.90 10.11 -15.70
N LEU A 10 9.38 9.68 -16.86
CA LEU A 10 8.66 8.42 -17.00
C LEU A 10 9.57 7.21 -16.76
N LYS A 11 10.79 7.20 -17.33
CA LYS A 11 11.76 6.11 -17.13
C LYS A 11 12.09 5.92 -15.65
N ARG A 12 12.40 7.01 -14.93
CA ARG A 12 12.63 6.99 -13.49
C ARG A 12 11.41 6.52 -12.69
N SER A 13 10.21 6.88 -13.14
CA SER A 13 8.96 6.40 -12.53
C SER A 13 8.78 4.90 -12.71
N PHE A 14 9.16 4.34 -13.87
CA PHE A 14 9.13 2.90 -14.11
C PHE A 14 10.16 2.15 -13.27
N GLU A 15 11.37 2.68 -13.14
CA GLU A 15 12.39 2.13 -12.23
C GLU A 15 11.88 2.05 -10.79
N PHE A 16 11.29 3.13 -10.29
CA PHE A 16 10.67 3.16 -8.96
C PHE A 16 9.55 2.11 -8.84
N ILE A 17 8.59 2.10 -9.78
CA ILE A 17 7.44 1.19 -9.76
C ILE A 17 7.87 -0.28 -9.85
N ALA A 18 8.92 -0.60 -10.61
CA ALA A 18 9.40 -1.96 -10.78
C ALA A 18 9.83 -2.62 -9.47
N HIS A 19 10.32 -1.84 -8.49
CA HIS A 19 10.63 -2.37 -7.16
C HIS A 19 9.40 -2.94 -6.44
N PHE A 20 8.21 -2.43 -6.74
CA PHE A 20 6.95 -2.75 -6.07
C PHE A 20 6.04 -3.70 -6.86
N MET A 21 6.56 -4.33 -7.90
CA MET A 21 5.95 -5.53 -8.50
C MET A 21 6.26 -6.71 -7.58
N HIS A 22 5.23 -7.32 -7.02
CA HIS A 22 5.39 -8.41 -6.06
C HIS A 22 5.63 -9.76 -6.77
N PRO A 23 6.23 -10.75 -6.09
CA PRO A 23 6.43 -12.09 -6.64
C PRO A 23 5.16 -12.76 -7.18
N ASP A 24 4.01 -12.55 -6.52
CA ASP A 24 2.71 -13.08 -6.93
C ASP A 24 2.05 -12.29 -8.08
N ARG A 25 2.77 -11.31 -8.65
CA ARG A 25 2.29 -10.38 -9.68
C ARG A 25 1.11 -9.51 -9.21
N SER A 26 1.01 -9.28 -7.90
CA SER A 26 0.24 -8.16 -7.35
C SER A 26 1.10 -6.90 -7.27
N ILE A 27 0.48 -5.77 -6.92
CA ILE A 27 1.17 -4.48 -6.80
C ILE A 27 0.53 -3.65 -5.70
N GLY A 28 1.35 -2.94 -4.91
CA GLY A 28 0.88 -1.92 -3.97
C GLY A 28 0.04 -2.49 -2.81
N GLY A 29 -0.99 -1.75 -2.43
CA GLY A 29 -1.79 -2.05 -1.24
C GLY A 29 -1.39 -1.22 -0.04
N GLU A 30 -1.63 -1.73 1.16
CA GLU A 30 -1.75 -0.98 2.42
C GLU A 30 -0.47 -0.33 2.91
N TYR A 31 0.68 -0.80 2.44
CA TYR A 31 1.98 -0.19 2.76
C TYR A 31 2.21 1.11 1.97
N THR A 32 1.40 1.39 0.95
CA THR A 32 1.45 2.62 0.14
C THR A 32 0.51 3.70 0.68
N SER A 33 0.74 4.95 0.26
CA SER A 33 -0.04 6.11 0.76
C SER A 33 -1.54 6.03 0.48
N ARG A 34 -1.96 5.34 -0.59
CA ARG A 34 -3.37 5.26 -1.02
C ARG A 34 -4.04 3.91 -0.84
N ASN A 35 -3.32 2.88 -0.38
CA ASN A 35 -3.83 1.52 -0.22
C ASN A 35 -4.44 0.95 -1.53
N THR A 36 -3.89 1.30 -2.69
CA THR A 36 -4.44 0.89 -3.99
C THR A 36 -3.64 -0.25 -4.59
N GLN A 37 -4.32 -1.19 -5.25
CA GLN A 37 -3.72 -2.35 -5.90
C GLN A 37 -4.06 -2.44 -7.39
N THR A 38 -4.54 -1.34 -7.97
CA THR A 38 -4.94 -1.29 -9.39
C THR A 38 -3.71 -1.25 -10.30
N TYR A 39 -3.71 -2.11 -11.32
CA TYR A 39 -2.66 -2.16 -12.32
C TYR A 39 -3.14 -1.58 -13.65
N TYR A 40 -2.43 -0.57 -14.16
CA TYR A 40 -2.69 0.09 -15.44
C TYR A 40 -1.58 -0.26 -16.45
N PRO A 41 -1.76 -1.27 -17.32
CA PRO A 41 -0.69 -1.81 -18.17
C PRO A 41 -0.22 -0.91 -19.32
N ALA A 42 -1.05 0.03 -19.80
CA ALA A 42 -0.81 0.71 -21.09
C ALA A 42 0.57 1.33 -21.24
N ALA A 43 0.99 2.09 -20.22
CA ALA A 43 2.23 2.85 -20.26
C ALA A 43 3.45 1.93 -20.42
N PHE A 44 3.40 0.73 -19.84
CA PHE A 44 4.51 -0.22 -19.91
C PHE A 44 4.58 -0.87 -21.29
N GLU A 45 3.44 -1.35 -21.81
CA GLU A 45 3.37 -1.94 -23.15
C GLU A 45 3.73 -0.93 -24.25
N MET A 46 3.30 0.33 -24.13
CA MET A 46 3.65 1.40 -25.08
C MET A 46 5.13 1.80 -25.04
N MET A 47 5.78 1.63 -23.88
CA MET A 47 7.17 2.05 -23.66
C MET A 47 8.18 0.90 -23.70
N ALA A 48 7.73 -0.34 -23.91
CA ALA A 48 8.59 -1.53 -23.91
C ALA A 48 9.75 -1.42 -24.93
N GLY A 49 9.52 -0.81 -26.09
CA GLY A 49 10.56 -0.57 -27.11
C GLY A 49 11.51 0.60 -26.85
N GLN A 50 11.30 1.36 -25.77
CA GLN A 50 12.10 2.55 -25.44
C GLN A 50 12.69 2.51 -24.02
N CYS A 51 12.23 1.59 -23.18
CA CYS A 51 12.66 1.43 -21.80
C CYS A 51 12.70 -0.06 -21.42
N PRO A 52 13.90 -0.63 -21.17
CA PRO A 52 14.04 -2.02 -20.74
C PRO A 52 13.25 -2.38 -19.47
N VAL A 53 13.10 -1.43 -18.54
CA VAL A 53 12.30 -1.61 -17.32
C VAL A 53 10.81 -1.65 -17.64
N ALA A 54 10.33 -0.83 -18.58
CA ALA A 54 8.94 -0.90 -19.03
C ALA A 54 8.64 -2.24 -19.70
N SER A 55 9.57 -2.73 -20.53
CA SER A 55 9.50 -4.06 -21.14
C SER A 55 9.40 -5.16 -20.07
N TRP A 56 10.26 -5.08 -19.03
CA TRP A 56 10.23 -6.01 -17.91
C TRP A 56 8.91 -5.96 -17.12
N ILE A 57 8.37 -4.77 -16.80
CA ILE A 57 7.09 -4.65 -16.10
C ILE A 57 5.96 -5.24 -16.96
N ALA A 58 5.93 -4.89 -18.24
CA ALA A 58 4.92 -5.38 -19.17
C ALA A 58 4.92 -6.92 -19.20
N GLU A 59 6.08 -7.55 -19.41
CA GLU A 59 6.19 -9.00 -19.42
C GLU A 59 5.85 -9.65 -18.06
N THR A 60 6.37 -9.10 -16.97
CA THR A 60 6.19 -9.65 -15.61
C THR A 60 4.73 -9.59 -15.17
N MET A 61 4.03 -8.50 -15.46
CA MET A 61 2.67 -8.25 -14.97
C MET A 61 1.58 -8.61 -15.98
N ARG A 62 1.91 -8.91 -17.25
CA ARG A 62 0.90 -9.36 -18.24
C ARG A 62 0.06 -10.54 -17.74
N PRO A 63 0.61 -11.57 -17.06
CA PRO A 63 -0.20 -12.65 -16.49
C PRO A 63 -1.23 -12.15 -15.45
N ALA A 64 -0.96 -11.05 -14.75
CA ALA A 64 -1.84 -10.49 -13.73
C ALA A 64 -3.23 -10.11 -14.27
N VAL A 65 -3.33 -9.76 -15.56
CA VAL A 65 -4.61 -9.47 -16.22
C VAL A 65 -5.52 -10.70 -16.24
N ARG A 66 -4.93 -11.89 -16.46
CA ARG A 66 -5.67 -13.15 -16.51
C ARG A 66 -5.89 -13.74 -15.12
N THR A 67 -4.88 -13.69 -14.25
CA THR A 67 -4.95 -14.26 -12.90
C THR A 67 -5.67 -13.37 -11.90
N LEU A 68 -5.92 -12.10 -12.26
CA LEU A 68 -6.48 -11.07 -11.39
C LEU A 68 -5.64 -10.82 -10.13
N SER A 69 -4.34 -11.14 -10.16
CA SER A 69 -3.42 -10.93 -9.02
C SER A 69 -3.25 -9.45 -8.65
N ALA A 70 -3.57 -8.54 -9.58
CA ALA A 70 -3.74 -7.11 -9.31
C ALA A 70 -5.15 -6.68 -9.69
N ALA A 71 -5.64 -5.60 -9.06
CA ALA A 71 -6.98 -5.12 -9.34
C ALA A 71 -7.10 -4.64 -10.79
N GLY A 72 -8.08 -5.19 -11.50
CA GLY A 72 -8.17 -5.26 -12.95
C GLY A 72 -9.61 -5.14 -13.46
N LEU A 73 -9.84 -5.36 -14.76
CA LEU A 73 -11.18 -5.27 -15.36
C LEU A 73 -12.24 -6.14 -14.67
N GLY A 74 -11.83 -7.28 -14.10
CA GLY A 74 -12.72 -8.21 -13.40
C GLY A 74 -13.00 -7.87 -11.93
N THR A 75 -12.30 -6.89 -11.34
CA THR A 75 -12.39 -6.62 -9.89
C THR A 75 -12.68 -5.17 -9.52
N VAL A 76 -12.55 -4.23 -10.46
CA VAL A 76 -12.88 -2.82 -10.23
C VAL A 76 -14.38 -2.55 -10.32
N ASP A 77 -14.82 -1.49 -9.65
CA ASP A 77 -16.20 -1.00 -9.79
C ASP A 77 -16.46 -0.30 -11.14
N ILE A 78 -17.72 0.04 -11.40
CA ILE A 78 -18.15 0.70 -12.63
C ILE A 78 -17.48 2.06 -12.87
N TYR A 79 -17.03 2.76 -11.82
CA TYR A 79 -16.41 4.08 -11.95
C TYR A 79 -14.95 3.97 -12.42
N ASN A 80 -14.25 2.91 -12.03
CA ASN A 80 -12.89 2.63 -12.52
C ASN A 80 -12.83 1.70 -13.73
N LEU A 81 -13.95 1.04 -14.08
CA LEU A 81 -14.04 0.16 -15.24
C LEU A 81 -13.70 0.88 -16.56
N PHE A 82 -14.32 2.02 -16.86
CA PHE A 82 -14.09 2.71 -18.14
C PHE A 82 -12.65 3.23 -18.31
N PRO A 83 -12.04 3.92 -17.32
CA PRO A 83 -10.63 4.29 -17.40
C PRO A 83 -9.70 3.09 -17.61
N LEU A 84 -9.97 1.98 -16.91
CA LEU A 84 -9.15 0.78 -16.99
C LEU A 84 -9.36 0.02 -18.31
N LEU A 85 -10.58 0.01 -18.85
CA LEU A 85 -10.88 -0.57 -20.16
C LEU A 85 -10.13 0.18 -21.25
N ASN A 86 -10.19 1.51 -21.25
CA ASN A 86 -9.42 2.32 -22.20
C ASN A 86 -7.92 2.06 -22.06
N ASN A 87 -7.41 1.99 -20.83
CA ASN A 87 -6.01 1.66 -20.59
C ASN A 87 -5.65 0.26 -21.13
N THR A 88 -6.51 -0.73 -20.93
CA THR A 88 -6.28 -2.10 -21.43
C THR A 88 -6.30 -2.16 -22.96
N VAL A 89 -7.17 -1.39 -23.62
CA VAL A 89 -7.17 -1.26 -25.09
C VAL A 89 -5.86 -0.63 -25.57
N PHE A 90 -5.37 0.43 -24.92
CA PHE A 90 -4.07 1.01 -25.27
C PHE A 90 -2.90 0.05 -25.00
N ALA A 91 -2.98 -0.76 -23.95
CA ALA A 91 -2.01 -1.81 -23.67
C ALA A 91 -1.97 -2.84 -24.80
N TYR A 92 -3.14 -3.30 -25.26
CA TYR A 92 -3.24 -4.22 -26.40
C TYR A 92 -2.67 -3.63 -27.69
N LEU A 93 -3.01 -2.37 -27.99
CA LEU A 93 -2.48 -1.68 -29.18
C LEU A 93 -0.96 -1.49 -29.08
N GLY A 94 -0.43 -1.11 -27.92
CA GLY A 94 1.01 -0.97 -27.69
C GLY A 94 1.75 -2.30 -27.85
N ALA A 95 1.22 -3.36 -27.22
CA ALA A 95 1.79 -4.70 -27.27
C ALA A 95 1.79 -5.31 -28.68
N THR A 96 0.82 -4.95 -29.53
CA THR A 96 0.72 -5.44 -30.91
C THR A 96 1.53 -4.59 -31.90
N ALA A 97 1.51 -3.26 -31.77
CA ALA A 97 2.24 -2.36 -32.66
C ALA A 97 3.77 -2.45 -32.49
N HIS A 98 4.26 -2.67 -31.26
CA HIS A 98 5.69 -2.61 -30.93
C HIS A 98 6.27 -3.97 -30.53
N ARG A 99 5.61 -5.08 -30.87
CA ARG A 99 6.02 -6.42 -30.42
C ARG A 99 7.46 -6.78 -30.84
N HIS A 100 7.87 -6.34 -32.02
CA HIS A 100 9.21 -6.57 -32.55
C HIS A 100 10.24 -5.53 -32.09
N ASP A 101 9.77 -4.39 -31.59
CA ASP A 101 10.61 -3.27 -31.16
C ASP A 101 10.93 -3.33 -29.65
N ALA A 102 10.31 -4.26 -28.91
CA ALA A 102 10.50 -4.39 -27.47
C ALA A 102 11.99 -4.60 -27.14
N LEU A 103 12.51 -3.75 -26.25
CA LEU A 103 13.89 -3.91 -25.76
C LEU A 103 13.95 -5.14 -24.85
N PRO A 104 15.13 -5.81 -24.76
CA PRO A 104 15.32 -6.88 -23.81
C PRO A 104 14.90 -6.43 -22.40
N PRO A 105 14.01 -7.17 -21.73
CA PRO A 105 13.47 -6.79 -20.43
C PRO A 105 14.60 -6.74 -19.39
N ARG A 106 14.67 -5.64 -18.63
CA ARG A 106 15.61 -5.51 -17.51
C ARG A 106 14.88 -4.97 -16.28
N GLY A 107 14.73 -5.81 -15.27
CA GLY A 107 14.13 -5.44 -13.99
C GLY A 107 15.13 -4.84 -12.99
N PRO A 108 14.67 -4.58 -11.76
CA PRO A 108 15.54 -4.27 -10.63
C PRO A 108 16.57 -5.38 -10.36
N SER A 109 17.61 -5.07 -9.58
CA SER A 109 18.60 -6.09 -9.19
C SER A 109 17.94 -7.28 -8.48
N GLU A 110 18.34 -8.49 -8.88
CA GLU A 110 17.98 -9.75 -8.22
C GLU A 110 18.85 -10.06 -7.00
N SER A 111 19.91 -9.29 -6.77
CA SER A 111 20.79 -9.46 -5.60
C SER A 111 20.06 -9.14 -4.30
N PRO A 112 20.36 -9.86 -3.20
CA PRO A 112 19.89 -9.50 -1.87
C PRO A 112 20.30 -8.07 -1.50
N GLY A 113 19.43 -7.38 -0.77
CA GLY A 113 19.70 -6.02 -0.33
C GLY A 113 18.48 -5.27 0.17
N VAL A 114 18.71 -4.02 0.55
CA VAL A 114 17.70 -3.10 1.07
C VAL A 114 17.64 -1.87 0.17
N VAL A 115 16.44 -1.54 -0.33
CA VAL A 115 16.20 -0.34 -1.15
C VAL A 115 15.20 0.54 -0.42
N HIS A 116 15.64 1.72 -0.01
CA HIS A 116 14.85 2.69 0.75
C HIS A 116 14.50 3.92 -0.10
N PHE A 117 13.21 4.26 -0.14
CA PHE A 117 12.69 5.48 -0.75
C PHE A 117 12.15 6.41 0.37
N PRO A 118 13.01 7.22 1.00
CA PRO A 118 12.65 8.01 2.18
C PRO A 118 11.50 8.99 1.92
N ASP A 119 11.51 9.70 0.79
CA ASP A 119 10.45 10.65 0.45
C ASP A 119 9.07 10.00 0.30
N ALA A 120 9.04 8.73 -0.12
CA ALA A 120 7.83 7.93 -0.24
C ALA A 120 7.48 7.19 1.05
N GLY A 121 8.44 7.04 1.97
CA GLY A 121 8.31 6.22 3.18
C GLY A 121 8.16 4.74 2.87
N LEU A 122 8.80 4.28 1.80
CA LEU A 122 8.69 2.92 1.30
C LEU A 122 10.04 2.23 1.35
N LEU A 123 10.02 0.97 1.77
CA LEU A 123 11.20 0.12 1.84
C LEU A 123 10.90 -1.21 1.15
N LYS A 124 11.86 -1.67 0.34
CA LYS A 124 11.90 -3.04 -0.18
C LYS A 124 13.14 -3.72 0.37
N VAL A 125 12.96 -4.89 0.96
CA VAL A 125 14.05 -5.81 1.29
C VAL A 125 13.93 -7.03 0.41
N ARG A 126 15.03 -7.41 -0.23
CA ARG A 126 15.15 -8.65 -0.98
C ARG A 126 16.14 -9.57 -0.28
N ARG A 127 15.73 -10.81 -0.10
CA ARG A 127 16.57 -11.95 0.30
C ARG A 127 16.39 -13.08 -0.71
N GLU A 128 17.18 -14.13 -0.57
CA GLU A 128 17.06 -15.30 -1.46
C GLU A 128 15.64 -15.88 -1.43
N ARG A 129 15.09 -16.10 -0.23
CA ARG A 129 13.77 -16.73 -0.03
C ARG A 129 12.57 -15.78 -0.19
N TYR A 130 12.74 -14.47 0.02
CA TYR A 130 11.60 -13.56 0.12
C TYR A 130 11.85 -12.14 -0.38
N ASP A 131 10.75 -11.47 -0.72
CA ASP A 131 10.67 -10.02 -0.85
C ASP A 131 9.78 -9.48 0.29
N LEU A 132 10.27 -8.47 1.00
CA LEU A 132 9.57 -7.78 2.08
C LEU A 132 9.34 -6.32 1.70
N TYR A 133 8.11 -5.86 1.88
CA TYR A 133 7.69 -4.48 1.64
C TYR A 133 7.26 -3.85 2.96
N VAL A 134 7.83 -2.69 3.28
CA VAL A 134 7.51 -1.94 4.50
C VAL A 134 7.07 -0.53 4.18
N GLY A 135 5.89 -0.17 4.68
CA GLY A 135 5.34 1.18 4.64
C GLY A 135 5.73 1.94 5.91
N VAL A 136 6.90 2.56 5.91
CA VAL A 136 7.47 3.29 7.05
C VAL A 136 6.50 4.40 7.47
N HIS A 137 6.14 5.31 6.56
CA HIS A 137 5.21 6.39 6.88
C HIS A 137 3.84 5.88 7.33
N LYS A 138 3.45 4.69 6.85
CA LYS A 138 2.20 4.00 7.15
C LYS A 138 2.25 3.20 8.46
N GLY A 139 3.15 3.53 9.38
CA GLY A 139 3.19 2.92 10.71
C GLY A 139 3.84 1.54 10.72
N GLY A 140 4.71 1.27 9.75
CA GLY A 140 5.42 -0.01 9.66
C GLY A 140 4.55 -1.15 9.16
N VAL A 141 3.63 -0.88 8.23
CA VAL A 141 2.89 -1.96 7.52
C VAL A 141 3.88 -2.89 6.86
N VAL A 142 3.67 -4.19 6.99
CA VAL A 142 4.53 -5.24 6.45
C VAL A 142 3.74 -6.11 5.47
N LYS A 143 4.32 -6.37 4.29
CA LYS A 143 3.93 -7.48 3.41
C LYS A 143 5.15 -8.32 3.06
N LEU A 144 5.10 -9.60 3.39
CA LEU A 144 6.15 -10.58 3.12
C LEU A 144 5.68 -11.55 2.04
N PHE A 145 6.43 -11.64 0.95
CA PHE A 145 6.17 -12.55 -0.16
C PHE A 145 7.24 -13.63 -0.23
N ASP A 146 6.82 -14.88 -0.34
CA ASP A 146 7.69 -16.00 -0.65
C ASP A 146 8.03 -15.97 -2.15
N ARG A 147 9.33 -15.95 -2.48
CA ARG A 147 9.80 -15.86 -3.86
C ARG A 147 9.74 -17.21 -4.60
N GLN A 148 9.85 -18.34 -3.93
CA GLN A 148 9.76 -19.63 -4.62
C GLN A 148 8.32 -20.08 -4.82
N GLU A 149 7.44 -19.77 -3.86
CA GLU A 149 6.01 -20.08 -3.95
C GLU A 149 5.20 -19.00 -4.68
N GLU A 150 5.85 -17.89 -5.08
CA GLU A 150 5.21 -16.73 -5.75
C GLU A 150 3.91 -16.28 -5.05
N ARG A 151 3.91 -16.18 -3.71
CA ARG A 151 2.70 -15.87 -2.93
C ARG A 151 2.95 -14.95 -1.74
N LEU A 152 1.90 -14.25 -1.30
CA LEU A 152 1.90 -13.56 -0.02
C LEU A 152 1.98 -14.60 1.10
N ALA A 153 3.01 -14.49 1.94
CA ALA A 153 3.23 -15.39 3.07
C ALA A 153 2.74 -14.79 4.39
N PHE A 154 2.86 -13.47 4.54
CA PHE A 154 2.42 -12.76 5.73
C PHE A 154 2.09 -11.30 5.43
N SER A 155 1.07 -10.77 6.09
CA SER A 155 0.69 -9.36 6.05
C SER A 155 0.36 -8.87 7.44
N ASN A 156 0.84 -7.69 7.80
CA ASN A 156 0.39 -6.99 8.98
C ASN A 156 0.26 -5.50 8.70
N CYS A 157 -0.98 -5.03 8.70
CA CYS A 157 -1.35 -3.66 8.39
C CYS A 157 -1.30 -2.71 9.61
N GLY A 158 -0.71 -3.16 10.71
CA GLY A 158 -0.71 -2.46 12.00
C GLY A 158 -1.98 -2.77 12.79
N TYR A 159 -2.41 -1.80 13.57
CA TYR A 159 -3.51 -1.93 14.52
C TYR A 159 -4.65 -0.98 14.16
N ILE A 160 -5.87 -1.46 14.33
CA ILE A 160 -7.09 -0.66 14.25
C ILE A 160 -7.85 -0.79 15.56
N GLY A 161 -8.36 0.33 16.05
CA GLY A 161 -9.14 0.37 17.27
C GLY A 161 -10.42 1.17 17.13
N ARG A 162 -11.30 1.01 18.11
CA ARG A 162 -12.58 1.71 18.23
C ARG A 162 -12.61 2.53 19.49
N LEU A 163 -13.08 3.76 19.38
CA LEU A 163 -13.32 4.66 20.52
C LEU A 163 -14.75 4.53 21.00
N ALA A 164 -15.00 4.88 22.27
CA ALA A 164 -16.33 4.86 22.92
C ALA A 164 -17.40 5.72 22.21
N ASN A 165 -16.98 6.63 21.35
CA ASN A 165 -17.86 7.47 20.53
C ASN A 165 -18.12 6.89 19.11
N GLY A 166 -17.74 5.63 18.87
CA GLY A 166 -17.92 4.91 17.61
C GLY A 166 -16.91 5.25 16.50
N LYS A 167 -15.96 6.17 16.74
CA LYS A 167 -14.90 6.49 15.76
C LYS A 167 -13.80 5.43 15.80
N THR A 168 -13.11 5.26 14.67
CA THR A 168 -11.95 4.38 14.57
C THR A 168 -10.64 5.15 14.66
N PHE A 169 -9.58 4.47 15.07
CA PHE A 169 -8.22 5.00 15.11
C PHE A 169 -7.22 3.90 14.72
N SER A 170 -6.02 4.30 14.30
CA SER A 170 -5.01 3.36 13.81
C SER A 170 -3.63 4.02 13.74
N ASN A 171 -2.57 3.20 13.81
CA ASN A 171 -1.21 3.60 13.47
C ASN A 171 -0.96 3.61 11.95
N GLN A 172 -1.83 3.00 11.14
CA GLN A 172 -1.74 2.87 9.68
C GLN A 172 -2.07 4.16 8.91
N ILE A 173 -1.69 5.31 9.46
CA ILE A 173 -1.91 6.64 8.88
C ILE A 173 -0.58 7.16 8.32
N ASP A 174 -0.62 7.69 7.10
CA ASP A 174 0.56 8.20 6.38
C ASP A 174 1.13 9.45 7.08
N VAL A 175 2.29 9.30 7.71
CA VAL A 175 3.04 10.35 8.42
C VAL A 175 4.45 10.40 7.85
N LYS A 176 4.77 11.48 7.12
CA LYS A 176 6.05 11.65 6.42
C LYS A 176 7.25 11.69 7.36
N ASP A 177 7.15 12.43 8.46
CA ASP A 177 8.29 12.62 9.37
C ASP A 177 8.30 11.57 10.50
N ARG A 178 7.90 10.33 10.18
CA ARG A 178 7.85 9.25 11.18
C ARG A 178 9.25 8.74 11.49
N SER A 179 9.56 8.57 12.78
CA SER A 179 10.83 8.00 13.24
C SER A 179 11.01 6.59 12.70
N ALA A 180 12.15 6.35 12.03
CA ALA A 180 12.56 5.03 11.59
C ALA A 180 14.08 4.89 11.54
N GLU A 181 14.56 3.74 11.97
CA GLU A 181 15.97 3.33 11.84
C GLU A 181 16.00 2.10 10.93
N ILE A 182 16.77 2.18 9.85
CA ILE A 182 16.85 1.12 8.84
C ILE A 182 18.32 0.69 8.74
N THR A 183 18.57 -0.58 9.02
CA THR A 183 19.88 -1.23 8.85
C THR A 183 19.75 -2.40 7.87
N GLU A 184 20.86 -3.08 7.59
CA GLU A 184 20.82 -4.27 6.73
C GLU A 184 20.04 -5.43 7.37
N ASP A 185 20.00 -5.51 8.70
CA ASP A 185 19.44 -6.63 9.47
C ASP A 185 18.16 -6.28 10.23
N SER A 186 17.81 -5.00 10.33
CA SER A 186 16.65 -4.59 11.13
C SER A 186 16.00 -3.30 10.66
N ILE A 187 14.71 -3.18 10.93
CA ILE A 187 13.91 -1.98 10.66
C ILE A 187 13.15 -1.65 11.94
N LEU A 188 13.40 -0.48 12.51
CA LEU A 188 12.66 0.07 13.64
C LEU A 188 11.73 1.17 13.14
N VAL A 189 10.45 1.12 13.49
CA VAL A 189 9.46 2.15 13.21
C VAL A 189 8.73 2.51 14.48
N GLU A 190 8.63 3.81 14.77
CA GLU A 190 7.97 4.31 15.97
C GLU A 190 6.91 5.35 15.64
N GLY A 191 5.93 5.52 16.51
CA GLY A 191 5.08 6.70 16.47
C GLY A 191 3.80 6.54 17.24
N GLN A 192 2.80 7.31 16.81
CA GLN A 192 1.52 7.41 17.49
C GLN A 192 0.38 6.86 16.64
N PHE A 193 -0.74 6.66 17.32
CA PHE A 193 -2.02 6.37 16.71
C PHE A 193 -2.77 7.66 16.39
N PHE A 194 -3.55 7.62 15.31
CA PHE A 194 -4.39 8.74 14.91
C PHE A 194 -5.81 8.29 14.63
N GLN A 195 -6.77 9.17 14.89
CA GLN A 195 -8.16 8.95 14.52
C GLN A 195 -8.26 8.77 12.99
N ALA A 196 -8.81 7.63 12.56
CA ALA A 196 -9.12 7.40 11.16
C ALA A 196 -10.41 8.16 10.82
N SER A 197 -10.39 8.94 9.75
CA SER A 197 -11.54 9.72 9.31
C SER A 197 -12.06 9.19 7.98
N ARG A 198 -13.33 8.80 7.97
CA ARG A 198 -14.08 8.44 6.77
C ARG A 198 -15.32 9.32 6.68
N PRO A 199 -15.15 10.59 6.27
CA PRO A 199 -16.26 11.52 6.14
C PRO A 199 -17.18 11.03 5.03
N VAL A 200 -18.41 10.68 5.38
CA VAL A 200 -19.48 10.40 4.42
C VAL A 200 -20.32 11.66 4.21
N MET A 201 -20.82 11.83 3.00
CA MET A 201 -21.79 12.88 2.69
C MET A 201 -23.15 12.47 3.24
N ASP A 202 -23.61 13.15 4.28
CA ASP A 202 -25.01 13.06 4.67
C ASP A 202 -25.90 13.80 3.65
N PRO A 203 -27.22 13.54 3.62
CA PRO A 203 -28.12 14.12 2.63
C PRO A 203 -28.08 15.65 2.57
N TRP A 204 -27.90 16.32 3.72
CA TRP A 204 -27.88 17.78 3.80
C TRP A 204 -26.58 18.36 3.28
N ARG A 205 -25.44 17.79 3.64
CA ARG A 205 -24.13 18.15 3.09
C ARG A 205 -24.09 17.93 1.58
N PHE A 206 -24.70 16.84 1.10
CA PHE A 206 -24.82 16.58 -0.32
C PHE A 206 -25.68 17.64 -1.02
N MET A 207 -26.84 17.99 -0.46
CA MET A 207 -27.71 19.03 -1.01
C MET A 207 -27.00 20.39 -1.06
N ALA A 208 -26.36 20.80 0.03
CA ALA A 208 -25.59 22.04 0.11
C ALA A 208 -24.45 22.07 -0.92
N PHE A 209 -23.71 20.97 -1.05
CA PHE A 209 -22.64 20.86 -2.04
C PHE A 209 -23.16 20.93 -3.47
N ARG A 210 -24.32 20.31 -3.75
CA ARG A 210 -24.98 20.39 -5.07
C ARG A 210 -25.47 21.80 -5.37
N LEU A 211 -26.12 22.47 -4.42
CA LEU A 211 -26.54 23.86 -4.56
C LEU A 211 -25.35 24.77 -4.82
N PHE A 212 -24.25 24.62 -4.06
CA PHE A 212 -23.00 25.34 -4.32
C PHE A 212 -22.50 25.07 -5.75
N SER A 213 -22.39 23.81 -6.15
CA SER A 213 -21.86 23.42 -7.46
C SER A 213 -22.68 23.98 -8.63
N LEU A 214 -24.00 24.06 -8.48
CA LEU A 214 -24.92 24.61 -9.48
C LEU A 214 -24.94 26.14 -9.50
N THR A 215 -24.53 26.80 -8.40
CA THR A 215 -24.53 28.26 -8.26
C THR A 215 -23.09 28.82 -8.31
N PHE A 216 -22.50 29.11 -7.15
CA PHE A 216 -21.20 29.76 -7.00
C PHE A 216 -20.02 28.90 -7.45
N GLY A 217 -20.15 27.57 -7.43
CA GLY A 217 -19.14 26.62 -7.88
C GLY A 217 -18.84 26.68 -9.38
N ARG A 218 -19.63 27.42 -10.16
CA ARG A 218 -19.34 27.70 -11.58
C ARG A 218 -18.18 28.69 -11.76
N PHE A 219 -17.88 29.50 -10.75
CA PHE A 219 -16.74 30.41 -10.79
C PHE A 219 -15.45 29.68 -10.40
N LYS A 220 -14.42 29.74 -11.26
CA LYS A 220 -13.13 29.04 -11.04
C LYS A 220 -12.53 29.33 -9.66
N SER A 221 -12.54 30.60 -9.24
CA SER A 221 -11.99 31.03 -7.94
C SER A 221 -12.72 30.37 -6.76
N ALA A 222 -14.05 30.38 -6.76
CA ALA A 222 -14.86 29.75 -5.72
C ALA A 222 -14.68 28.22 -5.70
N ALA A 223 -14.63 27.58 -6.87
CA ALA A 223 -14.38 26.14 -6.99
C ALA A 223 -13.00 25.75 -6.45
N TYR A 224 -11.95 26.51 -6.80
CA TYR A 224 -10.60 26.26 -6.29
C TYR A 224 -10.49 26.53 -4.78
N TRP A 225 -11.16 27.56 -4.28
CA TRP A 225 -11.24 27.84 -2.84
C TRP A 225 -11.88 26.67 -2.09
N LEU A 226 -13.05 26.21 -2.53
CA LEU A 226 -13.74 25.08 -1.89
C LEU A 226 -12.90 23.80 -1.97
N LYS A 227 -12.27 23.52 -3.13
CA LYS A 227 -11.34 22.40 -3.28
C LYS A 227 -10.20 22.47 -2.26
N SER A 228 -9.58 23.65 -2.11
CA SER A 228 -8.49 23.84 -1.14
C SER A 228 -8.95 23.62 0.30
N LEU A 229 -10.14 24.12 0.66
CA LEU A 229 -10.75 23.90 1.97
C LEU A 229 -11.02 22.40 2.22
N LEU A 230 -11.65 21.72 1.26
CA LEU A 230 -11.95 20.29 1.36
C LEU A 230 -10.67 19.46 1.51
N VAL A 231 -9.63 19.75 0.71
CA VAL A 231 -8.32 19.09 0.85
C VAL A 231 -7.76 19.28 2.26
N LYS A 232 -7.81 20.51 2.81
CA LYS A 232 -7.34 20.78 4.18
C LYS A 232 -8.10 20.01 5.26
N VAL A 233 -9.41 19.95 5.16
CA VAL A 233 -10.27 19.30 6.16
C VAL A 233 -10.20 17.78 6.06
N LEU A 234 -10.21 17.23 4.85
CA LEU A 234 -10.34 15.79 4.60
C LEU A 234 -8.99 15.05 4.61
N ILE A 235 -7.88 15.72 4.25
CA ILE A 235 -6.57 15.07 4.09
C ILE A 235 -5.61 15.42 5.24
N TYR A 236 -5.51 16.70 5.62
CA TYR A 236 -4.41 17.14 6.51
C TYR A 236 -4.74 17.12 8.01
N LYS A 237 -6.01 17.10 8.41
CA LYS A 237 -6.38 17.15 9.83
C LYS A 237 -6.24 15.76 10.49
N LYS A 238 -5.07 15.50 11.05
CA LYS A 238 -4.81 14.33 11.91
C LYS A 238 -5.16 14.66 13.36
N ARG A 239 -5.77 13.71 14.06
CA ARG A 239 -6.07 13.81 15.49
C ARG A 239 -5.34 12.68 16.20
N GLU A 240 -4.38 13.03 17.02
CA GLU A 240 -3.60 12.07 17.81
C GLU A 240 -4.46 11.40 18.87
N ILE A 241 -4.17 10.14 19.13
CA ILE A 241 -4.66 9.35 20.25
C ILE A 241 -3.44 9.08 21.13
N ASP A 242 -3.61 9.12 22.45
CA ASP A 242 -2.53 8.90 23.42
C ASP A 242 -2.17 7.41 23.55
N VAL A 243 -1.84 6.81 22.41
CA VAL A 243 -1.32 5.46 22.28
C VAL A 243 -0.13 5.55 21.32
N ARG A 244 0.96 4.92 21.72
CA ARG A 244 2.22 4.85 20.99
C ARG A 244 2.52 3.41 20.62
N PHE A 245 3.31 3.25 19.58
CA PHE A 245 3.88 1.95 19.23
C PHE A 245 5.35 2.10 18.86
N ARG A 246 6.07 1.01 19.09
CA ARG A 246 7.40 0.75 18.55
C ARG A 246 7.35 -0.63 17.90
N ARG A 247 7.67 -0.70 16.61
CA ARG A 247 7.74 -1.93 15.83
C ARG A 247 9.18 -2.17 15.41
N ARG A 248 9.76 -3.30 15.78
CA ARG A 248 11.05 -3.78 15.28
C ARG A 248 10.80 -4.98 14.36
N ILE A 249 11.34 -4.92 13.15
CA ILE A 249 11.33 -6.01 12.18
C ILE A 249 12.78 -6.48 12.05
N THR A 250 13.08 -7.67 12.55
CA THR A 250 14.38 -8.32 12.40
C THR A 250 14.37 -9.16 11.13
N LEU A 251 15.40 -9.00 10.30
CA LEU A 251 15.56 -9.68 9.04
C LEU A 251 16.45 -10.90 9.24
N HIS A 252 16.01 -12.06 8.75
CA HIS A 252 16.77 -13.29 8.77
C HIS A 252 16.79 -13.87 7.36
N ASP A 253 17.60 -14.90 7.10
CA ASP A 253 17.69 -15.49 5.75
C ASP A 253 16.43 -16.28 5.36
N ASP A 254 15.75 -16.88 6.34
CA ASP A 254 14.59 -17.76 6.20
C ASP A 254 13.24 -17.06 6.48
N GLY A 255 13.23 -15.74 6.74
CA GLY A 255 12.02 -14.98 7.00
C GLY A 255 12.25 -13.78 7.91
N ILE A 256 11.21 -13.33 8.61
CA ILE A 256 11.27 -12.12 9.47
C ILE A 256 10.80 -12.40 10.89
N GLU A 257 11.22 -11.56 11.82
CA GLU A 257 10.63 -11.47 13.16
C GLU A 257 10.05 -10.07 13.35
N ILE A 258 8.85 -9.96 13.91
CA ILE A 258 8.24 -8.67 14.23
C ILE A 258 8.01 -8.64 15.73
N ALA A 259 8.61 -7.65 16.39
CA ALA A 259 8.40 -7.34 17.79
C ALA A 259 7.75 -5.96 17.92
N ASP A 260 6.52 -5.93 18.43
CA ASP A 260 5.77 -4.72 18.71
C ASP A 260 5.73 -4.45 20.21
N HIS A 261 5.89 -3.19 20.58
CA HIS A 261 5.56 -2.66 21.89
C HIS A 261 4.47 -1.60 21.72
N VAL A 262 3.35 -1.73 22.42
CA VAL A 262 2.23 -0.78 22.36
C VAL A 262 1.86 -0.33 23.77
N GLU A 263 1.84 0.98 24.00
CA GLU A 263 1.55 1.58 25.30
C GLU A 263 0.71 2.85 25.17
N GLY A 264 -0.04 3.21 26.20
CA GLY A 264 -0.80 4.47 26.21
C GLY A 264 -1.96 4.50 27.20
N ASP A 265 -2.75 5.57 27.13
CA ASP A 265 -3.97 5.70 27.93
C ASP A 265 -5.15 4.96 27.27
N PRO A 266 -5.70 3.91 27.90
CA PRO A 266 -6.87 3.20 27.39
C PRO A 266 -8.18 3.99 27.52
N THR A 267 -8.17 5.17 28.15
CA THR A 267 -9.40 5.94 28.40
C THR A 267 -10.14 6.26 27.11
N GLY A 268 -11.40 5.79 27.02
CA GLY A 268 -12.24 6.03 25.85
C GLY A 268 -11.96 5.10 24.66
N ILE A 269 -11.10 4.09 24.81
CA ILE A 269 -10.89 3.02 23.83
C ILE A 269 -11.81 1.84 24.18
N GLU A 270 -12.50 1.29 23.19
CA GLU A 270 -13.36 0.10 23.31
C GLU A 270 -12.65 -1.17 22.85
N SER A 271 -11.82 -1.08 21.81
CA SER A 271 -11.05 -2.20 21.29
C SER A 271 -9.80 -1.73 20.57
N LEU A 272 -8.79 -2.60 20.52
CA LEU A 272 -7.60 -2.44 19.72
C LEU A 272 -7.17 -3.81 19.22
N GLU A 273 -7.16 -3.99 17.90
CA GLU A 273 -6.84 -5.27 17.27
C GLU A 273 -5.84 -5.06 16.12
N PRO A 274 -4.90 -5.99 15.93
CA PRO A 274 -4.09 -6.03 14.73
C PRO A 274 -4.97 -6.39 13.52
N GLY A 275 -4.53 -6.06 12.31
CA GLY A 275 -5.25 -6.47 11.11
C GLY A 275 -4.31 -6.80 9.96
N ASP A 276 -4.67 -7.81 9.19
CA ASP A 276 -3.89 -8.27 8.04
C ASP A 276 -4.10 -7.38 6.82
N VAL A 277 -5.35 -6.93 6.63
CA VAL A 277 -5.78 -6.09 5.50
C VAL A 277 -6.86 -5.13 5.99
N PHE A 278 -6.55 -3.84 6.05
CA PHE A 278 -7.53 -2.78 6.28
C PHE A 278 -7.02 -1.43 5.76
N THR A 279 -7.90 -0.45 5.64
CA THR A 279 -7.54 0.90 5.17
C THR A 279 -8.02 1.98 6.12
N THR A 280 -7.22 3.00 6.36
CA THR A 280 -7.58 4.11 7.26
C THR A 280 -8.10 5.36 6.54
N ILE A 281 -7.98 5.39 5.22
CA ILE A 281 -8.39 6.51 4.36
C ILE A 281 -9.60 6.12 3.51
N HIS A 282 -10.35 7.13 3.05
CA HIS A 282 -11.40 6.95 2.07
C HIS A 282 -10.85 7.19 0.66
N MET A 283 -10.43 6.11 -0.03
CA MET A 283 -9.99 6.14 -1.42
C MET A 283 -10.87 5.20 -2.25
N GLY A 284 -11.55 5.73 -3.26
CA GLY A 284 -12.55 4.97 -4.04
C GLY A 284 -11.98 3.77 -4.80
N SER A 285 -10.68 3.78 -5.13
CA SER A 285 -9.98 2.66 -5.77
C SER A 285 -9.13 1.82 -4.81
N SER A 286 -9.34 1.99 -3.49
CA SER A 286 -8.74 1.10 -2.48
C SER A 286 -9.71 -0.04 -2.16
N ARG A 287 -9.19 -1.14 -1.61
CA ARG A 287 -9.99 -2.33 -1.22
C ARG A 287 -10.69 -3.05 -2.38
N TYR A 288 -10.16 -2.94 -3.59
CA TYR A 288 -10.55 -3.90 -4.62
C TYR A 288 -9.96 -5.25 -4.27
N PHE A 289 -10.80 -6.27 -4.37
CA PHE A 289 -10.39 -7.63 -4.08
C PHE A 289 -9.26 -8.07 -5.01
N VAL A 290 -8.23 -8.66 -4.42
CA VAL A 290 -7.21 -9.45 -5.11
C VAL A 290 -7.08 -10.85 -4.47
N PRO A 291 -6.78 -11.90 -5.24
CA PRO A 291 -6.80 -13.29 -4.77
C PRO A 291 -5.96 -13.58 -3.52
N HIS A 292 -4.83 -12.89 -3.31
CA HIS A 292 -4.00 -13.14 -2.13
C HIS A 292 -4.68 -12.79 -0.80
N GLU A 293 -5.78 -12.02 -0.81
CA GLU A 293 -6.56 -11.71 0.40
C GLU A 293 -7.32 -12.93 0.93
N LEU A 294 -7.43 -14.00 0.12
CA LEU A 294 -7.99 -15.27 0.57
C LEU A 294 -7.00 -16.09 1.42
N ILE A 295 -5.74 -15.69 1.46
CA ILE A 295 -4.70 -16.36 2.25
C ILE A 295 -4.72 -15.74 3.65
N SER A 296 -5.15 -16.53 4.63
CA SER A 296 -5.03 -16.14 6.04
C SER A 296 -3.64 -16.51 6.57
N PRO A 297 -2.97 -15.64 7.34
CA PRO A 297 -1.77 -16.04 8.05
C PRO A 297 -2.11 -17.11 9.12
N PRO A 298 -1.13 -17.90 9.56
CA PRO A 298 -1.32 -18.84 10.66
C PRO A 298 -1.81 -18.11 11.93
N ASP A 299 -2.76 -18.70 12.68
CA ASP A 299 -3.14 -18.19 14.00
C ASP A 299 -2.07 -18.55 15.03
N ASP A 300 -1.25 -17.57 15.38
CA ASP A 300 -0.16 -17.67 16.35
C ASP A 300 -0.37 -16.76 17.58
N GLY A 301 -1.58 -16.21 17.72
CA GLY A 301 -1.89 -15.26 18.78
C GLY A 301 -1.38 -13.84 18.55
N PHE A 302 -0.50 -13.57 17.57
CA PHE A 302 -0.09 -12.21 17.20
C PHE A 302 -1.24 -11.41 16.59
N GLN A 303 -2.26 -12.08 16.07
CA GLN A 303 -3.45 -11.46 15.50
C GLN A 303 -4.60 -11.25 16.51
N ARG A 304 -4.40 -11.62 17.79
CA ARG A 304 -5.44 -11.41 18.82
C ARG A 304 -5.58 -9.93 19.21
N PRO A 305 -6.77 -9.49 19.64
CA PRO A 305 -6.96 -8.16 20.21
C PRO A 305 -6.09 -7.92 21.44
N ILE A 306 -5.63 -6.68 21.62
CA ILE A 306 -4.91 -6.24 22.81
C ILE A 306 -5.92 -6.01 23.94
N ALA A 307 -5.65 -6.60 25.12
CA ALA A 307 -6.42 -6.31 26.31
C ALA A 307 -6.14 -4.87 26.78
N LEU A 308 -7.17 -4.06 26.88
CA LEU A 308 -7.03 -2.62 27.16
C LEU A 308 -6.43 -2.32 28.53
N ALA A 309 -6.58 -3.23 29.50
CA ALA A 309 -5.98 -3.09 30.82
C ALA A 309 -4.45 -3.04 30.77
N ASP A 310 -3.85 -3.71 29.77
CA ASP A 310 -2.40 -3.86 29.65
C ASP A 310 -1.76 -2.66 28.92
N LEU A 311 -2.55 -1.82 28.23
CA LEU A 311 -2.02 -0.66 27.49
C LEU A 311 -1.28 0.33 28.39
N ARG A 312 -1.71 0.51 29.65
CA ARG A 312 -1.05 1.44 30.58
C ARG A 312 0.35 0.99 30.98
N THR A 313 0.57 -0.32 31.05
CA THR A 313 1.85 -0.93 31.43
C THR A 313 2.72 -1.27 30.23
N GLY A 314 2.16 -1.15 29.02
CA GLY A 314 2.80 -1.57 27.77
C GLY A 314 2.54 -3.06 27.48
N VAL A 315 2.37 -3.35 26.20
CA VAL A 315 2.10 -4.68 25.67
C VAL A 315 3.16 -5.04 24.66
N ASP A 316 3.97 -6.05 24.97
CA ASP A 316 4.95 -6.62 24.06
C ASP A 316 4.35 -7.81 23.30
N ARG A 317 4.58 -7.85 21.98
CA ARG A 317 4.14 -8.93 21.11
C ARG A 317 5.25 -9.27 20.16
N THR A 318 5.53 -10.56 19.99
CA THR A 318 6.53 -11.02 19.01
C THR A 318 5.96 -12.15 18.17
N ILE A 319 6.26 -12.11 16.88
CA ILE A 319 5.96 -13.15 15.91
C ILE A 319 7.20 -13.43 15.08
N ARG A 320 7.51 -14.72 14.91
CA ARG A 320 8.55 -15.18 13.97
C ARG A 320 7.89 -15.85 12.79
N VAL A 321 7.97 -15.22 11.62
CA VAL A 321 7.47 -15.76 10.36
C VAL A 321 8.62 -16.43 9.64
N ARG A 322 8.61 -17.77 9.60
CA ARG A 322 9.58 -18.58 8.85
C ARG A 322 8.95 -19.09 7.56
N LEU A 323 9.69 -19.01 6.47
CA LEU A 323 9.31 -19.56 5.18
C LEU A 323 9.96 -20.94 5.04
N SER A 324 9.29 -21.98 5.52
CA SER A 324 9.78 -23.35 5.45
C SER A 324 10.13 -23.74 4.00
N PRO A 325 11.23 -24.44 3.75
CA PRO A 325 11.40 -25.16 2.50
C PRO A 325 10.40 -26.32 2.53
N GLU A 326 9.35 -26.29 1.73
CA GLU A 326 8.72 -27.57 1.39
C GLU A 326 9.77 -28.36 0.60
N ALA A 327 10.13 -29.54 1.12
CA ALA A 327 10.89 -30.52 0.38
C ALA A 327 10.07 -30.84 -0.87
N ARG A 328 10.53 -30.40 -2.04
CA ARG A 328 10.02 -30.89 -3.31
C ARG A 328 10.47 -32.33 -3.44
N ASP A 329 9.59 -33.28 -3.11
CA ASP A 329 9.71 -34.68 -3.52
C ASP A 329 9.55 -34.83 -5.04
#